data_AF-A0AA37V2T2-F1
#
_entry.id   AF-A0AA37V2T2-F1
#
_cell.length_a   1.000
_cell.length_b   1.000
_cell.length_c   1.000
_cell.angle_alpha   90.00
_cell.angle_beta   90.00
_cell.angle_gamma   90.00
#
_symmetry.space_group_name_H-M   'P 1'
#
loop_
_entity.id
_entity.type
_entity.pdbx_description
1 polymer ?
#
loop_
_entity_poly.entity_id
_entity_poly.type
_entity_poly.pdbx_seq_one_letter_code
_entity_poly.pdbx_strand_id
1 'polypeptide(L)'
;MFMSTPPRFRLIPALLLLAAPTLAAAQAPRDPAVPYASWGEAQREAADAIAGRKLARPADGRYRVGDAVIVDDENGKVYRAHVILAEDTRYRVRYDGFGPENVRYYDAARILGYQPGVVAAPASAPPSHAASASAVPSSAVPSSVIGPGKWGCTESYWRVTKATYDFEMRGSFTLAANGTYDYPGQGSRGRWRWDAATSAVRFTGGFFDGARAVRIEDSNRIRLELPTNDPQRPRKWSCGPV
;
A
#
# COMPACT_ATOMS: atom_id res chain seq x y z
N MET A 1 -61.57 72.44 24.85
CA MET A 1 -60.84 72.58 23.57
C MET A 1 -59.40 72.18 23.84
N PHE A 2 -59.07 70.89 23.73
CA PHE A 2 -57.71 70.37 23.92
C PHE A 2 -57.32 69.67 22.62
N MET A 3 -56.37 70.26 21.88
CA MET A 3 -55.78 69.65 20.69
C MET A 3 -54.77 68.59 21.15
N SER A 4 -55.04 67.33 20.81
CA SER A 4 -54.15 66.19 21.06
C SER A 4 -53.29 65.96 19.82
N THR A 5 -51.97 66.10 19.97
CA THR A 5 -50.98 65.89 18.91
C THR A 5 -50.60 64.41 18.84
N PRO A 6 -50.62 63.75 17.67
CA PRO A 6 -50.25 62.34 17.56
C PRO A 6 -48.72 62.13 17.57
N PRO A 7 -48.24 60.98 18.08
CA PRO A 7 -46.82 60.66 18.10
C PRO A 7 -46.30 60.28 16.71
N ARG A 8 -45.14 60.83 16.35
CA ARG A 8 -44.41 60.49 15.12
C ARG A 8 -43.63 59.19 15.32
N PHE A 9 -44.09 58.10 14.70
CA PHE A 9 -43.32 56.87 14.54
C PHE A 9 -42.19 57.09 13.53
N ARG A 10 -40.93 56.88 13.95
CA ARG A 10 -39.77 56.81 13.05
C ARG A 10 -39.66 55.38 12.52
N LEU A 11 -39.82 55.20 11.21
CA LEU A 11 -39.44 53.96 10.53
C LEU A 11 -37.93 53.77 10.63
N ILE A 12 -37.50 52.68 11.26
CA ILE A 12 -36.13 52.18 11.19
C ILE A 12 -36.06 51.29 9.94
N PRO A 13 -35.20 51.57 8.96
CA PRO A 13 -35.03 50.69 7.81
C PRO A 13 -34.30 49.43 8.29
N ALA A 14 -35.00 48.29 8.24
CA ALA A 14 -34.38 46.98 8.43
C ALA A 14 -33.50 46.68 7.22
N LEU A 15 -32.20 46.97 7.35
CA LEU A 15 -31.18 46.66 6.36
C LEU A 15 -30.94 45.14 6.39
N LEU A 16 -31.67 44.41 5.56
CA LEU A 16 -31.50 42.97 5.37
C LEU A 16 -30.20 42.73 4.56
N LEU A 17 -29.07 42.53 5.25
CA LEU A 17 -27.85 42.05 4.60
C LEU A 17 -28.06 40.58 4.18
N LEU A 18 -28.42 40.38 2.92
CA LEU A 18 -28.29 39.09 2.24
C LEU A 18 -26.80 38.80 2.05
N ALA A 19 -26.18 38.12 3.01
CA ALA A 19 -24.86 37.52 2.79
C ALA A 19 -25.03 36.40 1.75
N ALA A 20 -24.58 36.64 0.52
CA ALA A 20 -24.50 35.60 -0.48
C ALA A 20 -23.59 34.48 0.06
N PRO A 21 -24.03 33.21 0.09
CA PRO A 21 -23.15 32.12 0.48
C PRO A 21 -22.02 32.07 -0.54
N THR A 22 -20.80 32.32 -0.08
CA THR A 22 -19.60 32.08 -0.88
C THR A 22 -19.58 30.58 -1.16
N LEU A 23 -19.95 30.17 -2.38
CA LEU A 23 -19.78 28.81 -2.84
C LEU A 23 -18.28 28.54 -2.84
N ALA A 24 -17.77 27.91 -1.77
CA ALA A 24 -16.42 27.42 -1.72
C ALA A 24 -16.26 26.44 -2.89
N ALA A 25 -15.43 26.81 -3.87
CA ALA A 25 -15.11 25.93 -4.98
C ALA A 25 -14.56 24.64 -4.39
N ALA A 26 -15.21 23.51 -4.69
CA ALA A 26 -14.76 22.21 -4.22
C ALA A 26 -13.31 22.02 -4.69
N GLN A 27 -12.39 21.83 -3.74
CA GLN A 27 -10.99 21.54 -4.07
C GLN A 27 -10.93 20.29 -4.94
N ALA A 28 -10.07 20.33 -5.96
CA ALA A 28 -9.79 19.16 -6.78
C ALA A 28 -9.27 18.04 -5.86
N PRO A 29 -9.64 16.78 -6.10
CA PRO A 29 -9.16 15.66 -5.30
C PRO A 29 -7.62 15.63 -5.32
N ARG A 30 -7.01 15.45 -4.14
CA ARG A 30 -5.56 15.28 -4.03
C ARG A 30 -5.11 14.08 -4.85
N ASP A 31 -3.92 14.22 -5.44
CA ASP A 31 -3.22 13.10 -6.08
C ASP A 31 -2.95 12.01 -5.02
N PRO A 32 -3.45 10.77 -5.22
CA PRO A 32 -3.25 9.67 -4.27
C PRO A 32 -1.78 9.28 -4.06
N ALA A 33 -0.87 9.70 -4.95
CA ALA A 33 0.56 9.50 -4.80
C ALA A 33 1.23 10.44 -3.78
N VAL A 34 0.56 11.54 -3.40
CA VAL A 34 1.10 12.50 -2.44
C VAL A 34 0.82 12.02 -1.02
N PRO A 35 1.85 11.72 -0.21
CA PRO A 35 1.63 11.23 1.15
C PRO A 35 0.92 12.28 2.00
N TYR A 36 0.11 11.82 2.94
CA TYR A 36 -0.44 12.67 3.99
C TYR A 36 0.62 12.93 5.07
N ALA A 37 0.64 14.12 5.66
CA ALA A 37 1.50 14.39 6.80
C ALA A 37 0.99 13.69 8.07
N SER A 38 -0.31 13.36 8.13
CA SER A 38 -0.90 12.64 9.26
C SER A 38 -2.25 11.99 8.93
N TRP A 39 -2.67 11.05 9.78
CA TRP A 39 -4.02 10.47 9.75
C TRP A 39 -5.14 11.51 9.90
N GLY A 40 -4.91 12.59 10.67
CA GLY A 40 -5.90 13.64 10.87
C GLY A 40 -6.08 14.53 9.63
N GLU A 41 -5.06 14.65 8.78
CA GLU A 41 -5.17 15.32 7.48
C GLU A 41 -5.99 14.47 6.50
N ALA A 42 -5.66 13.19 6.37
CA ALA A 42 -6.40 12.26 5.53
C ALA A 42 -7.88 12.16 5.91
N GLN A 43 -8.18 12.14 7.21
CA GLN A 43 -9.56 12.09 7.71
C GLN A 43 -10.32 13.37 7.36
N ARG A 44 -9.70 14.56 7.51
CA ARG A 44 -10.33 15.83 7.14
C ARG A 44 -10.61 15.90 5.65
N GLU A 45 -9.62 15.55 4.83
CA GLU A 45 -9.82 15.52 3.37
C GLU A 45 -10.93 14.54 2.97
N ALA A 46 -10.96 13.34 3.55
CA ALA A 46 -12.02 12.38 3.27
C ALA A 46 -13.38 12.91 3.70
N ALA A 47 -13.50 13.50 4.88
CA ALA A 47 -14.73 14.11 5.36
C ALA A 47 -15.21 15.25 4.45
N ASP A 48 -14.31 16.14 4.04
CA ASP A 48 -14.61 17.24 3.12
C ASP A 48 -15.02 16.72 1.73
N ALA A 49 -14.38 15.64 1.27
CA ALA A 49 -14.71 15.01 -0.01
C ALA A 49 -16.06 14.27 0.00
N ILE A 50 -16.56 13.91 1.19
CA ILE A 50 -17.89 13.32 1.39
C ILE A 50 -18.93 14.41 1.64
N ALA A 51 -18.55 15.53 2.27
CA ALA A 51 -19.45 16.62 2.62
C ALA A 51 -20.17 17.16 1.37
N GLY A 52 -21.49 16.94 1.31
CA GLY A 52 -22.34 17.39 0.21
C GLY A 52 -22.30 16.53 -1.06
N ARG A 53 -21.56 15.42 -1.08
CA ARG A 53 -21.57 14.47 -2.23
C ARG A 53 -22.33 13.20 -1.88
N LYS A 54 -23.25 12.79 -2.76
CA LYS A 54 -23.89 11.47 -2.66
C LYS A 54 -22.89 10.42 -3.12
N LEU A 55 -22.38 9.62 -2.19
CA LEU A 55 -21.55 8.46 -2.52
C LEU A 55 -22.40 7.45 -3.31
N ALA A 56 -21.86 6.97 -4.43
CA ALA A 56 -22.52 5.96 -5.24
C ALA A 56 -21.99 4.58 -4.85
N ARG A 57 -22.89 3.59 -4.77
CA ARG A 57 -22.50 2.18 -4.67
C ARG A 57 -22.60 1.53 -6.05
N PRO A 58 -21.74 0.55 -6.37
CA PRO A 58 -21.90 -0.27 -7.56
C PRO A 58 -23.30 -0.89 -7.61
N ALA A 59 -23.90 -0.95 -8.80
CA ALA A 59 -25.27 -1.46 -8.98
C ALA A 59 -25.38 -2.96 -8.65
N ASP A 60 -24.31 -3.71 -8.86
CA ASP A 60 -24.16 -5.12 -8.50
C ASP A 60 -23.75 -5.33 -7.03
N GLY A 61 -23.54 -4.25 -6.27
CA GLY A 61 -23.06 -4.28 -4.90
C GLY A 61 -21.63 -4.77 -4.74
N ARG A 62 -20.86 -4.90 -5.84
CA ARG A 62 -19.51 -5.45 -5.83
C ARG A 62 -18.48 -4.42 -6.25
N TYR A 63 -17.44 -4.26 -5.44
CA TYR A 63 -16.31 -3.42 -5.79
C TYR A 63 -15.28 -4.21 -6.60
N ARG A 64 -14.56 -3.53 -7.48
CA ARG A 64 -13.55 -4.10 -8.36
C ARG A 64 -12.17 -3.64 -7.96
N VAL A 65 -11.16 -4.44 -8.26
CA VAL A 65 -9.76 -4.04 -8.10
C VAL A 65 -9.51 -2.76 -8.91
N GLY A 66 -8.96 -1.74 -8.27
CA GLY A 66 -8.74 -0.41 -8.83
C GLY A 66 -9.79 0.63 -8.46
N ASP A 67 -10.95 0.23 -7.91
CA ASP A 67 -11.99 1.19 -7.51
C ASP A 67 -11.50 2.09 -6.36
N ALA A 68 -11.64 3.41 -6.54
CA ALA A 68 -11.39 4.43 -5.53
C ALA A 68 -12.58 4.58 -4.58
N VAL A 69 -12.44 4.09 -3.36
CA VAL A 69 -13.51 3.92 -2.40
C VAL A 69 -13.34 4.80 -1.18
N ILE A 70 -14.45 5.12 -0.52
CA ILE A 70 -14.48 5.68 0.83
C ILE A 70 -14.76 4.54 1.80
N VAL A 71 -13.91 4.41 2.81
CA VAL A 71 -13.99 3.35 3.82
C VAL A 71 -14.25 3.97 5.18
N ASP A 72 -15.22 3.40 5.89
CA ASP A 72 -15.43 3.62 7.32
C ASP A 72 -14.61 2.60 8.12
N ASP A 73 -13.65 3.08 8.92
CA ASP A 73 -12.80 2.23 9.76
C ASP A 73 -13.55 1.72 10.99
N GLU A 74 -12.86 0.90 11.80
CA GLU A 74 -13.46 0.31 13.01
C GLU A 74 -13.78 1.37 14.09
N ASN A 75 -13.21 2.57 13.99
CA ASN A 75 -13.37 3.68 14.92
C ASN A 75 -14.38 4.74 14.41
N GLY A 76 -15.09 4.49 13.30
CA GLY A 76 -16.02 5.44 12.71
C GLY A 76 -15.33 6.56 11.91
N LYS A 77 -14.04 6.41 11.59
CA LYS A 77 -13.27 7.37 10.82
C LYS A 77 -13.32 6.99 9.35
N VAL A 78 -13.54 8.00 8.52
CA VAL A 78 -13.64 7.84 7.07
C VAL A 78 -12.33 8.17 6.40
N TYR A 79 -11.93 7.35 5.43
CA TYR A 79 -10.70 7.50 4.66
C TYR A 79 -10.91 7.19 3.18
N ARG A 80 -10.10 7.83 2.33
CA ARG A 80 -9.98 7.48 0.91
C ARG A 80 -9.04 6.29 0.76
N ALA A 81 -9.43 5.34 -0.07
CA ALA A 81 -8.67 4.12 -0.33
C ALA A 81 -8.93 3.62 -1.75
N HIS A 82 -8.20 2.59 -2.15
CA HIS A 82 -8.50 1.85 -3.37
C HIS A 82 -8.47 0.35 -3.13
N VAL A 83 -9.36 -0.37 -3.83
CA VAL A 83 -9.45 -1.83 -3.75
C VAL A 83 -8.26 -2.44 -4.48
N ILE A 84 -7.46 -3.24 -3.78
CA ILE A 84 -6.32 -3.97 -4.34
C ILE A 84 -6.59 -5.48 -4.49
N LEU A 85 -7.62 -5.99 -3.82
CA LEU A 85 -8.11 -7.36 -3.97
C LEU A 85 -9.61 -7.39 -3.65
N ALA A 86 -10.38 -8.15 -4.43
CA ALA A 86 -11.81 -8.41 -4.19
C ALA A 86 -12.03 -9.92 -4.05
N GLU A 87 -12.53 -10.35 -2.89
CA GLU A 87 -12.83 -11.75 -2.54
C GLU A 87 -14.28 -11.86 -2.08
N ASP A 88 -15.21 -12.28 -2.95
CA ASP A 88 -16.64 -12.43 -2.66
C ASP A 88 -17.27 -11.28 -1.85
N THR A 89 -17.23 -11.37 -0.50
CA THR A 89 -17.79 -10.37 0.43
C THR A 89 -16.75 -9.43 1.06
N ARG A 90 -15.46 -9.73 0.93
CA ARG A 90 -14.34 -8.97 1.51
C ARG A 90 -13.49 -8.30 0.45
N TYR A 91 -12.97 -7.14 0.81
CA TYR A 91 -12.14 -6.33 -0.05
C TYR A 91 -10.88 -5.95 0.70
N ARG A 92 -9.73 -6.20 0.07
CA ARG A 92 -8.47 -5.66 0.55
C ARG A 92 -8.32 -4.27 -0.04
N VAL A 93 -8.22 -3.26 0.81
CA VAL A 93 -8.08 -1.87 0.41
C VAL A 93 -6.75 -1.31 0.89
N ARG A 94 -6.15 -0.39 0.13
CA ARG A 94 -4.99 0.40 0.53
C ARG A 94 -5.41 1.85 0.68
N TYR A 95 -5.09 2.46 1.81
CA TYR A 95 -5.39 3.87 2.04
C TYR A 95 -4.54 4.77 1.15
N ASP A 96 -5.15 5.79 0.57
CA ASP A 96 -4.45 6.76 -0.29
C ASP A 96 -3.48 7.61 0.56
N GLY A 97 -2.33 7.99 0.00
CA GLY A 97 -1.33 8.81 0.70
C GLY A 97 -0.67 8.14 1.92
N PHE A 98 -0.87 6.83 2.13
CA PHE A 98 -0.17 6.04 3.13
C PHE A 98 0.65 4.93 2.46
N GLY A 99 1.72 4.48 3.15
CA GLY A 99 2.61 3.45 2.64
C GLY A 99 1.92 2.11 2.37
N PRO A 100 2.54 1.21 1.60
CA PRO A 100 1.95 -0.09 1.20
C PRO A 100 1.65 -1.03 2.38
N GLU A 101 2.15 -0.73 3.58
CA GLU A 101 1.82 -1.41 4.83
C GLU A 101 0.42 -1.07 5.36
N ASN A 102 -0.17 0.05 4.93
CA ASN A 102 -1.48 0.53 5.39
C ASN A 102 -2.61 -0.07 4.55
N VAL A 103 -2.69 -1.40 4.64
CA VAL A 103 -3.63 -2.23 3.91
C VAL A 103 -4.52 -2.97 4.90
N ARG A 104 -5.82 -2.99 4.62
CA ARG A 104 -6.84 -3.58 5.51
C ARG A 104 -7.89 -4.33 4.71
N TYR A 105 -8.57 -5.26 5.38
CA TYR A 105 -9.71 -5.98 4.82
C TYR A 105 -11.00 -5.39 5.37
N TYR A 106 -11.97 -5.18 4.48
CA TYR A 106 -13.29 -4.68 4.83
C TYR A 106 -14.37 -5.51 4.15
N ASP A 107 -15.50 -5.70 4.84
CA ASP A 107 -16.73 -6.15 4.20
C ASP A 107 -17.34 -5.02 3.36
N ALA A 108 -18.15 -5.39 2.36
CA ALA A 108 -18.84 -4.43 1.50
C ALA A 108 -19.60 -3.32 2.27
N ALA A 109 -20.13 -3.66 3.45
CA ALA A 109 -20.92 -2.74 4.28
C ALA A 109 -20.10 -1.56 4.85
N ARG A 110 -18.79 -1.75 5.09
CA ARG A 110 -17.87 -0.71 5.58
C ARG A 110 -17.33 0.18 4.46
N ILE A 111 -17.52 -0.23 3.21
CA ILE A 111 -17.20 0.60 2.05
C ILE A 111 -18.44 1.45 1.74
N LEU A 112 -18.35 2.74 2.05
CA LEU A 112 -19.48 3.66 1.99
C LEU A 112 -19.91 3.92 0.54
N GLY A 113 -18.95 3.93 -0.39
CA GLY A 113 -19.19 4.02 -1.83
C GLY A 113 -17.92 4.34 -2.61
N TYR A 114 -18.07 4.50 -3.92
CA TYR A 114 -17.05 4.92 -4.88
C TYR A 114 -17.16 6.42 -5.14
N GLN A 115 -16.04 7.07 -5.47
CA GLN A 115 -16.00 8.43 -6.03
C GLN A 115 -15.86 8.37 -7.56
N PRO A 116 -16.95 8.54 -8.34
CA PRO A 116 -16.87 8.56 -9.79
C PRO A 116 -16.03 9.72 -10.30
N GLY A 117 -15.14 9.40 -11.24
CA GLY A 117 -14.28 10.37 -11.91
C GLY A 117 -12.87 10.48 -11.33
N VAL A 118 -12.57 9.80 -10.22
CA VAL A 118 -11.19 9.56 -9.80
C VAL A 118 -10.76 8.23 -10.40
N VAL A 119 -10.32 8.26 -11.66
CA VAL A 119 -9.58 7.13 -12.21
C VAL A 119 -8.28 7.10 -11.41
N ALA A 120 -8.09 6.06 -10.60
CA ALA A 120 -6.82 5.86 -9.92
C ALA A 120 -5.73 5.93 -10.99
N ALA A 121 -4.80 6.89 -10.84
CA ALA A 121 -3.63 6.92 -11.71
C ALA A 121 -3.03 5.51 -11.68
N PRO A 122 -2.78 4.88 -12.85
CA PRO A 122 -2.29 3.51 -12.91
C PRO A 122 -1.10 3.42 -11.97
N ALA A 123 -1.18 2.53 -10.98
CA ALA A 123 -0.30 2.50 -9.82
C ALA A 123 1.16 2.77 -10.25
N SER A 124 1.58 4.03 -10.10
CA SER A 124 2.96 4.40 -10.35
C SER A 124 3.78 3.51 -9.44
N ALA A 125 4.78 2.83 -10.00
CA ALA A 125 5.71 2.01 -9.24
C ALA A 125 6.11 2.77 -7.96
N PRO A 126 6.14 2.09 -6.79
CA PRO A 126 6.28 2.77 -5.51
C PRO A 126 7.50 3.70 -5.53
N PRO A 127 7.37 4.97 -5.07
CA PRO A 127 8.52 5.84 -4.92
C PRO A 127 9.49 5.18 -3.93
N SER A 128 10.68 4.87 -4.43
CA SER A 128 11.81 4.40 -3.63
C SER A 128 12.05 5.42 -2.52
N HIS A 129 11.75 5.07 -1.27
CA HIS A 129 12.08 5.91 -0.13
C HIS A 129 13.61 5.97 -0.03
N ALA A 130 14.19 7.04 -0.56
CA ALA A 130 15.56 7.43 -0.30
C ALA A 130 15.72 7.64 1.21
N ALA A 131 16.35 6.66 1.88
CA ALA A 131 16.80 6.80 3.24
C ALA A 131 17.86 7.91 3.31
N SER A 132 17.68 8.85 4.26
CA SER A 132 18.66 9.86 4.62
C SER A 132 20.00 9.20 4.95
N ALA A 133 21.00 9.47 4.11
CA ALA A 133 22.35 8.99 4.27
C ALA A 133 23.14 9.90 5.21
N SER A 134 23.65 9.36 6.32
CA SER A 134 24.97 9.74 6.81
C SER A 134 25.99 8.89 6.04
N ALA A 135 26.74 9.56 5.17
CA ALA A 135 27.66 8.94 4.23
C ALA A 135 28.87 8.30 4.93
N VAL A 136 29.04 7.00 4.74
CA VAL A 136 30.34 6.33 4.80
C VAL A 136 30.72 6.01 3.35
N PRO A 137 31.96 6.27 2.91
CA PRO A 137 32.37 5.98 1.54
C PRO A 137 32.44 4.47 1.34
N SER A 138 31.54 3.93 0.50
CA SER A 138 31.61 2.53 0.06
C SER A 138 31.86 2.50 -1.45
N SER A 139 33.14 2.50 -1.79
CA SER A 139 33.62 2.17 -3.13
C SER A 139 33.46 0.66 -3.37
N ALA A 140 32.41 0.28 -4.08
CA ALA A 140 32.42 -0.88 -4.98
C ALA A 140 31.11 -0.89 -5.79
N VAL A 141 31.23 -0.87 -7.12
CA VAL A 141 30.11 -1.10 -8.04
C VAL A 141 29.45 -2.43 -7.66
N PRO A 142 28.13 -2.47 -7.37
CA PRO A 142 27.48 -3.73 -7.02
C PRO A 142 27.54 -4.64 -8.25
N SER A 143 28.30 -5.74 -8.13
CA SER A 143 28.28 -6.80 -9.13
C SER A 143 26.83 -7.25 -9.33
N SER A 144 26.32 -6.99 -10.53
CA SER A 144 24.93 -7.10 -10.96
C SER A 144 24.43 -8.55 -11.13
N VAL A 145 25.26 -9.54 -10.81
CA VAL A 145 24.97 -10.95 -10.99
C VAL A 145 24.79 -11.66 -9.64
N ILE A 146 23.73 -12.46 -9.49
CA ILE A 146 23.61 -13.39 -8.36
C ILE A 146 24.71 -14.43 -8.54
N GLY A 147 25.77 -14.32 -7.72
CA GLY A 147 26.99 -15.10 -7.88
C GLY A 147 27.19 -16.17 -6.81
N PRO A 148 28.25 -16.99 -6.97
CA PRO A 148 28.75 -17.86 -5.92
C PRO A 148 29.02 -17.08 -4.63
N GLY A 149 28.80 -17.70 -3.49
CA GLY A 149 28.95 -17.06 -2.19
C GLY A 149 27.99 -17.61 -1.14
N LYS A 150 28.12 -17.12 0.09
CA LYS A 150 27.24 -17.45 1.19
C LYS A 150 26.12 -16.41 1.29
N TRP A 151 24.90 -16.89 1.51
CA TRP A 151 23.68 -16.07 1.51
C TRP A 151 22.88 -16.34 2.78
N GLY A 152 22.72 -15.33 3.63
CA GLY A 152 21.86 -15.37 4.82
C GLY A 152 20.43 -14.99 4.47
N CYS A 153 19.45 -15.73 4.98
CA CYS A 153 18.04 -15.60 4.60
C CYS A 153 17.12 -15.34 5.79
N THR A 154 16.15 -14.46 5.55
CA THR A 154 15.01 -14.24 6.44
C THR A 154 13.73 -14.47 5.66
N GLU A 155 12.83 -15.29 6.21
CA GLU A 155 11.46 -15.39 5.72
C GLU A 155 10.62 -14.30 6.38
N SER A 156 9.85 -13.56 5.59
CA SER A 156 8.81 -12.68 6.11
C SER A 156 7.45 -13.24 5.76
N TYR A 157 6.54 -13.26 6.72
CA TYR A 157 5.16 -13.64 6.48
C TYR A 157 4.21 -12.73 7.25
N TRP A 158 3.05 -12.48 6.65
CA TRP A 158 2.02 -11.66 7.25
C TRP A 158 1.22 -12.47 8.27
N ARG A 159 1.21 -12.02 9.53
CA ARG A 159 0.32 -12.55 10.57
C ARG A 159 -1.00 -11.81 10.52
N VAL A 160 -2.02 -12.44 9.93
CA VAL A 160 -3.37 -11.86 9.88
C VAL A 160 -3.90 -11.54 11.28
N THR A 161 -3.65 -12.41 12.26
CA THR A 161 -4.13 -12.23 13.64
C THR A 161 -3.53 -11.03 14.37
N LYS A 162 -2.34 -10.58 13.97
CA LYS A 162 -1.63 -9.46 14.59
C LYS A 162 -1.54 -8.23 13.68
N ALA A 163 -2.04 -8.35 12.46
CA ALA A 163 -1.88 -7.37 11.39
C ALA A 163 -0.43 -6.81 11.30
N THR A 164 0.56 -7.70 11.42
CA THR A 164 2.00 -7.35 11.38
C THR A 164 2.77 -8.36 10.53
N TYR A 165 3.96 -7.97 10.10
CA TYR A 165 4.93 -8.90 9.54
C TYR A 165 5.74 -9.53 10.67
N ASP A 166 5.78 -10.85 10.68
CA ASP A 166 6.75 -11.60 11.45
C ASP A 166 7.94 -11.95 10.54
N PHE A 167 9.12 -12.00 11.14
CA PHE A 167 10.37 -12.34 10.48
C PHE A 167 10.96 -13.55 11.15
N GLU A 168 11.28 -14.57 10.37
CA GLU A 168 11.90 -15.80 10.85
C GLU A 168 13.24 -16.00 10.16
N MET A 169 14.30 -16.15 10.94
CA MET A 169 15.62 -16.44 10.39
C MET A 169 15.67 -17.87 9.86
N ARG A 170 16.07 -18.02 8.60
CA ARG A 170 16.18 -19.32 7.93
C ARG A 170 17.62 -19.83 7.87
N GLY A 171 18.56 -19.10 8.46
CA GLY A 171 19.98 -19.42 8.41
C GLY A 171 20.61 -18.97 7.10
N SER A 172 21.63 -19.71 6.64
CA SER A 172 22.36 -19.37 5.42
C SER A 172 22.57 -20.59 4.52
N PHE A 173 22.69 -20.36 3.22
CA PHE A 173 23.09 -21.36 2.23
C PHE A 173 24.29 -20.85 1.42
N THR A 174 25.02 -21.75 0.79
CA THR A 174 26.19 -21.42 -0.02
C THR A 174 25.94 -21.83 -1.46
N LEU A 175 26.18 -20.92 -2.41
CA LEU A 175 26.25 -21.19 -3.84
C LEU A 175 27.71 -21.39 -4.23
N ALA A 176 28.08 -22.58 -4.70
CA ALA A 176 29.42 -22.84 -5.20
C ALA A 176 29.51 -22.53 -6.71
N ALA A 177 30.70 -22.12 -7.16
CA ALA A 177 30.95 -21.74 -8.56
C ALA A 177 30.73 -22.88 -9.57
N ASN A 178 30.77 -24.13 -9.11
CA ASN A 178 30.47 -25.33 -9.90
C ASN A 178 28.96 -25.56 -10.14
N GLY A 179 28.08 -24.63 -9.74
CA GLY A 179 26.63 -24.77 -9.89
C GLY A 179 25.97 -25.67 -8.85
N THR A 180 26.65 -26.02 -7.75
CA THR A 180 26.03 -26.71 -6.60
C THR A 180 25.68 -25.73 -5.49
N TYR A 181 24.69 -26.07 -4.67
CA TYR A 181 24.39 -25.35 -3.43
C TYR A 181 24.38 -26.28 -2.22
N ASP A 182 24.69 -25.73 -1.05
CA ASP A 182 24.62 -26.40 0.26
C ASP A 182 23.80 -25.54 1.24
N TYR A 183 22.82 -26.16 1.89
CA TYR A 183 21.97 -25.53 2.90
C TYR A 183 22.01 -26.37 4.21
N PRO A 184 22.89 -26.01 5.15
CA PRO A 184 23.13 -26.78 6.38
C PRO A 184 21.90 -26.85 7.28
N GLY A 185 21.06 -25.80 7.29
CA GLY A 185 19.88 -25.71 8.15
C GLY A 185 18.85 -26.81 7.95
N GLN A 186 18.94 -27.55 6.83
CA GLN A 186 18.12 -28.72 6.53
C GLN A 186 18.95 -29.91 6.03
N GLY A 187 20.28 -29.87 6.17
CA GLY A 187 21.18 -30.90 5.62
C GLY A 187 21.02 -31.11 4.11
N SER A 188 20.61 -30.08 3.37
CA SER A 188 20.18 -30.19 1.98
C SER A 188 21.28 -29.76 1.02
N ARG A 189 21.37 -30.45 -0.12
CA ARG A 189 22.23 -30.08 -1.27
C ARG A 189 21.47 -30.19 -2.58
N GLY A 190 21.90 -29.42 -3.57
CA GLY A 190 21.33 -29.49 -4.91
C GLY A 190 22.16 -28.69 -5.91
N ARG A 191 21.53 -28.31 -7.02
CA ARG A 191 22.15 -27.51 -8.07
C ARG A 191 21.42 -26.20 -8.27
N TRP A 192 22.17 -25.20 -8.75
CA TRP A 192 21.64 -23.91 -9.14
C TRP A 192 22.18 -23.52 -10.51
N ARG A 193 21.40 -22.74 -11.26
CA ARG A 193 21.81 -22.19 -12.55
C ARG A 193 21.26 -20.78 -12.72
N TRP A 194 22.09 -19.89 -13.22
CA TRP A 194 21.66 -18.58 -13.70
C TRP A 194 20.94 -18.72 -15.05
N ASP A 195 19.75 -18.15 -15.13
CA ASP A 195 18.98 -17.96 -16.34
C ASP A 195 19.07 -16.49 -16.77
N ALA A 196 19.86 -16.25 -17.82
CA ALA A 196 20.08 -14.91 -18.36
C ALA A 196 18.83 -14.31 -19.01
N ALA A 197 17.89 -15.12 -19.51
CA ALA A 197 16.68 -14.61 -20.14
C ALA A 197 15.71 -14.03 -19.11
N THR A 198 15.66 -14.61 -17.90
CA THR A 198 14.74 -14.18 -16.83
C THR A 198 15.43 -13.43 -15.69
N SER A 199 16.75 -13.22 -15.79
CA SER A 199 17.59 -12.66 -14.74
C SER A 199 17.35 -13.31 -13.36
N ALA A 200 17.21 -14.63 -13.37
CA ALA A 200 16.84 -15.41 -12.19
C ALA A 200 17.76 -16.62 -12.00
N VAL A 201 17.96 -17.03 -10.74
CA VAL A 201 18.56 -18.31 -10.41
C VAL A 201 17.47 -19.36 -10.25
N ARG A 202 17.65 -20.52 -10.89
CA ARG A 202 16.81 -21.70 -10.73
C ARG A 202 17.53 -22.74 -9.90
N PHE A 203 16.81 -23.38 -8.99
CA PHE A 203 17.32 -24.44 -8.13
C PHE A 203 16.70 -25.78 -8.49
N THR A 204 17.49 -26.85 -8.39
CA THR A 204 17.05 -28.23 -8.67
C THR A 204 17.66 -29.19 -7.65
N GLY A 205 16.85 -30.11 -7.13
CA GLY A 205 17.19 -31.05 -6.07
C GLY A 205 17.22 -30.43 -4.67
N GLY A 206 17.09 -31.27 -3.64
CA GLY A 206 17.12 -30.88 -2.24
C GLY A 206 15.94 -30.01 -1.80
N PHE A 207 16.13 -29.24 -0.73
CA PHE A 207 15.14 -28.35 -0.12
C PHE A 207 14.72 -27.17 -1.02
N PHE A 208 15.57 -26.76 -1.96
CA PHE A 208 15.27 -25.68 -2.91
C PHE A 208 14.82 -26.22 -4.27
N ASP A 209 14.46 -27.50 -4.40
CA ASP A 209 14.01 -28.04 -5.68
C ASP A 209 12.83 -27.23 -6.23
N GLY A 210 12.96 -26.74 -7.47
CA GLY A 210 11.97 -25.89 -8.13
C GLY A 210 11.96 -24.42 -7.67
N ALA A 211 12.80 -24.04 -6.71
CA ALA A 211 12.86 -22.66 -6.24
C ALA A 211 13.45 -21.70 -7.30
N ARG A 212 13.08 -20.43 -7.16
CA ARG A 212 13.53 -19.33 -8.03
C ARG A 212 14.04 -18.18 -7.17
N ALA A 213 15.24 -17.69 -7.43
CA ALA A 213 15.72 -16.45 -6.83
C ALA A 213 15.83 -15.33 -7.87
N VAL A 214 15.28 -14.16 -7.54
CA VAL A 214 15.40 -12.93 -8.33
C VAL A 214 16.08 -11.87 -7.50
N ARG A 215 16.80 -10.95 -8.14
CA ARG A 215 17.38 -9.80 -7.44
C ARG A 215 16.25 -8.89 -6.94
N ILE A 216 16.41 -8.34 -5.74
CA ILE A 216 15.56 -7.25 -5.26
C ILE A 216 16.19 -5.96 -5.77
N GLU A 217 15.43 -5.18 -6.55
CA GLU A 217 15.86 -3.91 -7.13
C GLU A 217 16.55 -3.01 -6.10
N ASP A 218 17.60 -2.32 -6.55
CA ASP A 218 18.42 -1.41 -5.73
C ASP A 218 19.05 -2.01 -4.48
N SER A 219 19.22 -3.34 -4.45
CA SER A 219 19.87 -4.03 -3.34
C SER A 219 20.83 -5.13 -3.79
N ASN A 220 21.74 -5.50 -2.90
CA ASN A 220 22.55 -6.72 -3.03
C ASN A 220 21.81 -7.97 -2.54
N ARG A 221 20.48 -7.88 -2.37
CA ARG A 221 19.65 -8.97 -1.86
C ARG A 221 18.92 -9.68 -2.98
N ILE A 222 18.53 -10.92 -2.70
CA ILE A 222 17.72 -11.75 -3.57
C ILE A 222 16.42 -12.11 -2.86
N ARG A 223 15.34 -12.18 -3.62
CA ARG A 223 14.08 -12.78 -3.22
C ARG A 223 14.07 -14.21 -3.71
N LEU A 224 14.17 -15.16 -2.77
CA LEU A 224 14.06 -16.59 -3.03
C LEU A 224 12.59 -17.01 -2.84
N GLU A 225 11.97 -17.48 -3.90
CA GLU A 225 10.61 -18.00 -3.94
C GLU A 225 10.68 -19.53 -3.98
N LEU A 226 10.22 -20.16 -2.91
CA LEU A 226 10.16 -21.61 -2.79
C LEU A 226 8.83 -22.12 -3.36
N PRO A 227 8.82 -23.25 -4.07
CA PRO A 227 7.57 -23.88 -4.45
C PRO A 227 6.85 -24.33 -3.18
N THR A 228 5.54 -24.11 -3.16
CA THR A 228 4.68 -24.53 -2.07
C THR A 228 3.41 -25.12 -2.66
N ASN A 229 2.81 -26.06 -1.94
CA ASN A 229 1.53 -26.67 -2.33
C ASN A 229 0.37 -25.66 -2.24
N ASP A 230 0.57 -24.53 -1.54
CA ASP A 230 -0.35 -23.42 -1.47
C ASP A 230 0.09 -22.31 -2.45
N PRO A 231 -0.57 -22.19 -3.63
CA PRO A 231 -0.25 -21.15 -4.60
C PRO A 231 -0.60 -19.74 -4.10
N GLN A 232 -1.49 -19.63 -3.11
CA GLN A 232 -1.86 -18.33 -2.52
C GLN A 232 -0.84 -17.85 -1.48
N ARG A 233 0.01 -18.74 -0.98
CA ARG A 233 1.02 -18.42 0.04
C ARG A 233 2.41 -18.88 -0.37
N PRO A 234 2.98 -18.32 -1.45
CA PRO A 234 4.36 -18.58 -1.81
C PRO A 234 5.27 -18.20 -0.65
N ARG A 235 6.14 -19.13 -0.24
CA ARG A 235 7.16 -18.87 0.78
C ARG A 235 8.25 -18.02 0.15
N LYS A 236 8.36 -16.77 0.61
CA LYS A 236 9.28 -15.77 0.07
C LYS A 236 10.33 -15.44 1.11
N TRP A 237 11.58 -15.72 0.78
CA TRP A 237 12.73 -15.39 1.62
C TRP A 237 13.47 -14.21 1.01
N SER A 238 13.93 -13.30 1.85
CA SER A 238 14.83 -12.22 1.45
C SER A 238 16.23 -12.57 1.93
N CYS A 239 17.14 -12.87 1.01
CA CYS A 239 18.50 -13.29 1.32
C CYS A 239 19.52 -12.23 0.90
N GLY A 240 20.60 -12.07 1.66
CA GLY A 240 21.71 -11.18 1.33
C GLY A 240 23.06 -11.88 1.54
N PRO A 241 24.15 -11.37 0.94
CA PRO A 241 25.49 -11.92 1.17
C PRO A 241 25.87 -11.83 2.66
N VAL A 242 26.56 -12.83 3.18
CA VAL A 242 27.06 -12.92 4.56
C VAL A 242 28.51 -13.37 4.63
#